data_AF-T0ZJ95-F1
#
_entry.id   AF-T0ZJ95-F1
#
_cell.length_a   1.000
_cell.length_b   1.000
_cell.length_c   1.000
_cell.angle_alpha   90.00
_cell.angle_beta   90.00
_cell.angle_gamma   90.00
#
_symmetry.space_group_name_H-M   'P 1'
#
loop_
_entity.id
_entity.type
_entity.pdbx_description
1 polymer ?
#
loop_
_entity_poly.entity_id
_entity_poly.type
_entity_poly.pdbx_seq_one_letter_code
_entity_poly.pdbx_strand_id
1 'polypeptide(L)'
;VRPEYQHHGVGFRLKLAQRDEVVASGLPEIRWNFDPLQSRNANLTVRKLGARPDRYMVHYYGQISDRVHEGQETDRLRAVWTLEDPRVVERIGGRRPSLEEESARWDRAQPLLETEEGPNGLRRPISVEEPTGLTEAVLEIPFDLAVLMEHDPESGRRWRHAVRDAFRAAFDLGWTVDDFAVVRKQHERRAGYFLRAPTSSPPVPADGN
;
A
#
# COMPACT_ATOMS: atom_id res chain seq x y z
N VAL A 1 -3.07 16.57 8.42
CA VAL A 1 -3.62 17.69 7.63
C VAL A 1 -5.03 17.92 8.12
N ARG A 2 -5.38 19.13 8.57
CA ARG A 2 -6.75 19.41 9.03
C ARG A 2 -7.76 19.08 7.91
N PRO A 3 -8.98 18.61 8.23
CA PRO A 3 -9.98 18.19 7.23
C PRO A 3 -10.15 19.19 6.08
N GLU A 4 -10.18 20.49 6.38
CA GLU A 4 -10.34 21.60 5.44
C GLU A 4 -9.20 21.76 4.42
N TYR A 5 -8.03 21.16 4.66
CA TYR A 5 -6.88 21.20 3.74
C TYR A 5 -6.56 19.84 3.11
N GLN A 6 -7.37 18.82 3.39
CA GLN A 6 -7.30 17.55 2.66
C GLN A 6 -7.63 17.82 1.18
N HIS A 7 -7.13 16.98 0.27
CA HIS A 7 -7.32 17.13 -1.20
C HIS A 7 -6.61 18.30 -1.90
N HIS A 8 -6.09 19.30 -1.19
CA HIS A 8 -5.35 20.43 -1.79
C HIS A 8 -3.88 20.12 -2.13
N GLY A 9 -3.50 18.84 -2.17
CA GLY A 9 -2.11 18.41 -2.42
C GLY A 9 -1.11 18.78 -1.32
N VAL A 10 -1.57 19.25 -0.15
CA VAL A 10 -0.71 19.72 0.94
C VAL A 10 0.27 18.64 1.41
N GLY A 11 -0.20 17.41 1.60
CA GLY A 11 0.67 16.30 2.01
C GLY A 11 1.76 15.99 0.99
N PHE A 12 1.46 16.13 -0.31
CA PHE A 12 2.45 15.95 -1.37
C PHE A 12 3.47 17.08 -1.37
N ARG A 13 3.04 18.35 -1.34
CA ARG A 13 3.95 19.51 -1.27
C ARG A 13 4.86 19.47 -0.04
N LEU A 14 4.30 19.10 1.11
CA LEU A 14 5.07 18.95 2.34
C LEU A 14 6.16 17.87 2.20
N LYS A 15 5.82 16.73 1.59
CA LYS A 15 6.80 15.65 1.34
C LYS A 15 7.89 16.09 0.37
N LEU A 16 7.57 16.89 -0.65
CA LEU A 16 8.59 17.46 -1.54
C LEU A 16 9.54 18.41 -0.80
N ALA A 17 9.00 19.32 0.01
CA ALA A 17 9.84 20.19 0.84
C ALA A 17 10.74 19.40 1.81
N GLN A 18 10.22 18.32 2.42
CA GLN A 18 11.03 17.40 3.23
C GLN A 18 12.12 16.72 2.42
N ARG A 19 11.83 16.28 1.18
CA ARG A 19 12.82 15.68 0.29
C ARG A 19 13.94 16.66 -0.04
N ASP A 20 13.60 17.89 -0.40
CA ASP A 20 14.59 18.88 -0.84
C ASP A 20 15.60 19.17 0.28
N GLU A 21 15.13 19.29 1.53
CA GLU A 21 15.99 19.46 2.71
C GLU A 21 16.89 18.24 2.97
N VAL A 22 16.34 17.03 2.88
CA VAL A 22 17.07 15.79 3.15
C VAL A 22 18.12 15.51 2.06
N VAL A 23 17.79 15.78 0.79
CA VAL A 23 18.74 15.71 -0.33
C VAL A 23 19.86 16.75 -0.15
N ALA A 24 19.53 17.99 0.22
CA ALA A 24 20.53 19.02 0.49
C ALA A 24 21.48 18.64 1.64
N SER A 25 21.00 17.81 2.57
CA SER A 25 21.78 17.25 3.67
C SER A 25 22.62 16.02 3.29
N GLY A 26 22.60 15.59 2.02
CA GLY A 26 23.36 14.43 1.53
C GLY A 26 22.82 13.07 1.98
N LEU A 27 21.57 13.01 2.45
CA LEU A 27 20.93 11.78 2.89
C LEU A 27 20.14 11.13 1.75
N PRO A 28 20.29 9.81 1.52
CA PRO A 28 19.74 9.16 0.32
C PRO A 28 18.26 8.78 0.44
N GLU A 29 17.71 8.71 1.66
CA GLU A 29 16.38 8.16 1.89
C GLU A 29 15.62 8.81 3.06
N ILE A 30 14.29 8.71 3.02
CA ILE A 30 13.40 8.97 4.14
C ILE A 30 12.57 7.71 4.40
N ARG A 31 12.39 7.35 5.69
CA ARG A 31 11.54 6.23 6.11
C ARG A 31 10.40 6.71 7.00
N TRP A 32 9.21 6.16 6.83
CA TRP A 32 8.07 6.41 7.73
C TRP A 32 7.07 5.25 7.73
N ASN A 33 6.22 5.23 8.74
CA ASN A 33 5.19 4.22 8.90
C ASN A 33 3.82 4.78 8.51
N PHE A 34 2.97 3.96 7.89
CA PHE A 34 1.58 4.33 7.59
C PHE A 34 0.65 3.12 7.74
N ASP A 35 -0.65 3.38 7.89
CA ASP A 35 -1.66 2.33 7.97
C ASP A 35 -1.85 1.64 6.60
N PRO A 36 -1.65 0.31 6.48
CA PRO A 36 -1.82 -0.41 5.22
C PRO A 36 -3.23 -0.30 4.64
N LEU A 37 -4.26 -0.13 5.47
CA LEU A 37 -5.66 -0.04 5.04
C LEU A 37 -6.06 1.38 4.61
N GLN A 38 -5.23 2.39 4.85
CA GLN A 38 -5.57 3.77 4.52
C GLN A 38 -5.22 4.09 3.06
N SER A 39 -6.16 3.81 2.16
CA SER A 39 -6.05 3.98 0.70
C SER A 39 -5.49 5.34 0.27
N ARG A 40 -5.88 6.44 0.93
CA ARG A 40 -5.33 7.78 0.63
C ARG A 40 -3.84 7.89 0.92
N ASN A 41 -3.38 7.28 2.02
CA ASN A 41 -1.97 7.28 2.40
C ASN A 41 -1.15 6.38 1.48
N ALA A 42 -1.71 5.23 1.08
CA ALA A 42 -1.11 4.34 0.10
C ALA A 42 -0.93 5.02 -1.27
N ASN A 43 -1.96 5.73 -1.73
CA ASN A 43 -1.92 6.52 -2.97
C ASN A 43 -0.83 7.61 -2.90
N LEU A 44 -0.75 8.35 -1.80
CA LEU A 44 0.29 9.36 -1.64
C LEU A 44 1.69 8.71 -1.59
N THR A 45 1.88 7.72 -0.73
CA THR A 45 3.17 7.12 -0.40
C THR A 45 3.74 6.32 -1.57
N VAL A 46 2.97 5.37 -2.09
CA VAL A 46 3.44 4.42 -3.10
C VAL A 46 3.31 5.01 -4.50
N ARG A 47 2.11 5.48 -4.85
CA ARG A 47 1.79 5.90 -6.22
C ARG A 47 2.34 7.27 -6.58
N LYS A 48 2.15 8.27 -5.71
CA LYS A 48 2.53 9.67 -6.00
C LYS A 48 3.99 9.98 -5.68
N LEU A 49 4.50 9.48 -4.55
CA LEU A 49 5.88 9.74 -4.13
C LEU A 49 6.85 8.67 -4.64
N GLY A 50 6.36 7.48 -5.00
CA GLY A 50 7.21 6.39 -5.50
C GLY A 50 7.92 5.60 -4.40
N ALA A 51 7.62 5.83 -3.12
CA ALA A 51 8.20 5.09 -2.01
C ALA A 51 7.78 3.61 -2.05
N ARG A 52 8.66 2.71 -1.62
CA ARG A 52 8.40 1.27 -1.58
C ARG A 52 8.23 0.79 -0.13
N PRO A 53 7.08 0.22 0.22
CA PRO A 53 6.93 -0.51 1.46
C PRO A 53 7.85 -1.74 1.51
N ASP A 54 8.60 -1.90 2.61
CA ASP A 54 9.58 -2.98 2.75
C ASP A 54 9.37 -3.87 3.99
N ARG A 55 8.48 -3.46 4.90
CA ARG A 55 8.24 -4.18 6.15
C ARG A 55 6.82 -3.98 6.66
N TYR A 56 6.18 -5.08 7.02
CA TYR A 56 4.92 -5.10 7.77
C TYR A 56 5.21 -5.19 9.27
N MET A 57 4.57 -4.35 10.08
CA MET A 57 4.71 -4.32 11.54
C MET A 57 3.33 -4.51 12.16
N VAL A 58 3.16 -5.63 12.85
CA VAL A 58 1.93 -5.98 13.55
C VAL A 58 1.79 -5.14 14.81
N HIS A 59 0.60 -4.53 15.00
CA HIS A 59 0.21 -3.83 16.22
C HIS A 59 1.25 -2.83 16.74
N TYR A 60 1.87 -2.07 15.83
CA TYR A 60 3.12 -1.32 16.07
C TYR A 60 3.08 -0.32 17.24
N TYR A 61 1.96 0.38 17.45
CA TYR A 61 1.80 1.37 18.51
C TYR A 61 1.23 0.79 19.81
N GLY A 62 0.94 -0.51 19.87
CA GLY A 62 0.32 -1.10 21.06
C GLY A 62 -1.14 -0.66 21.25
N GLN A 63 -1.63 -0.78 22.47
CA GLN A 63 -2.97 -0.28 22.82
C GLN A 63 -2.97 1.25 22.82
N ILE A 64 -3.84 1.85 22.00
CA ILE A 64 -4.11 3.29 22.03
C ILE A 64 -5.17 3.53 23.12
N SER A 65 -4.87 4.39 24.08
CA SER A 65 -5.73 4.68 25.25
C SER A 65 -6.93 5.59 24.94
N ASP A 66 -7.10 6.03 23.69
CA ASP A 66 -8.21 6.89 23.29
C ASP A 66 -9.45 6.04 22.99
N ARG A 67 -10.59 6.40 23.61
CA ARG A 67 -11.91 5.75 23.45
C ARG A 67 -12.35 5.50 22.01
N VAL A 68 -11.84 6.28 21.05
CA VAL A 68 -12.16 6.19 19.62
C VAL A 68 -11.42 5.03 18.93
N HIS A 69 -10.25 4.65 19.44
CA HIS A 69 -9.38 3.62 18.86
C HIS A 69 -9.20 2.40 19.79
N GLU A 70 -9.94 2.35 20.89
CA GLU A 70 -9.87 1.29 21.88
C GLU A 70 -10.14 -0.07 21.21
N GLY A 71 -9.18 -1.00 21.34
CA GLY A 71 -9.25 -2.33 20.74
C GLY A 71 -8.88 -2.43 19.26
N GLN A 72 -8.50 -1.33 18.58
CA GLN A 72 -8.05 -1.38 17.19
C GLN A 72 -6.58 -1.78 17.07
N GLU A 73 -6.28 -2.69 16.15
CA GLU A 73 -4.90 -3.08 15.88
C GLU A 73 -4.18 -2.04 15.02
N THR A 74 -2.99 -1.64 15.46
CA THR A 74 -2.26 -0.52 14.86
C THR A 74 -1.21 -1.00 13.87
N ASP A 75 -1.59 -1.85 12.92
CA ASP A 75 -0.65 -2.36 11.94
C ASP A 75 -0.06 -1.24 11.08
N ARG A 76 1.21 -1.39 10.71
CA ARG A 76 1.95 -0.39 9.93
C ARG A 76 2.75 -1.04 8.82
N LEU A 77 2.77 -0.38 7.67
CA LEU A 77 3.78 -0.58 6.64
C LEU A 77 4.87 0.48 6.79
N ARG A 78 6.12 0.05 6.77
CA ARG A 78 7.27 0.97 6.65
C ARG A 78 7.50 1.25 5.19
N ALA A 79 7.37 2.51 4.80
CA ALA A 79 7.76 3.00 3.50
C ALA A 79 9.24 3.44 3.51
N VAL A 80 9.96 3.05 2.47
CA VAL A 80 11.31 3.53 2.17
C VAL A 80 11.24 4.39 0.91
N TRP A 81 11.71 5.63 1.02
CA TRP A 81 11.69 6.60 -0.06
C TRP A 81 13.11 7.01 -0.42
N THR A 82 13.70 6.30 -1.38
CA THR A 82 15.04 6.56 -1.94
C THR A 82 14.96 7.77 -2.87
N LEU A 83 15.46 8.92 -2.42
CA LEU A 83 15.03 10.24 -2.92
C LEU A 83 15.46 10.54 -4.35
N GLU A 84 16.54 9.91 -4.81
CA GLU A 84 17.12 10.09 -6.15
C GLU A 84 16.91 8.88 -7.06
N ASP A 85 16.15 7.87 -6.60
CA ASP A 85 15.79 6.72 -7.44
C ASP A 85 15.02 7.20 -8.69
N PRO A 86 15.34 6.72 -9.91
CA PRO A 86 14.65 7.13 -11.13
C PRO A 86 13.12 7.04 -11.04
N ARG A 87 12.60 5.99 -10.39
CA ARG A 87 11.16 5.82 -10.19
C ARG A 87 10.59 6.97 -9.36
N VAL A 88 11.27 7.37 -8.29
CA VAL A 88 10.82 8.47 -7.42
C VAL A 88 10.74 9.76 -8.20
N VAL A 89 11.78 10.08 -8.99
CA VAL A 89 11.80 11.26 -9.87
C VAL A 89 10.63 11.23 -10.85
N GLU A 90 10.37 10.10 -11.49
CA GLU A 90 9.24 9.94 -12.42
C GLU A 90 7.87 10.15 -11.74
N ARG A 91 7.64 9.55 -10.57
CA ARG A 91 6.36 9.65 -9.85
C ARG A 91 6.07 11.06 -9.34
N ILE A 92 7.10 11.74 -8.83
CA ILE A 92 7.03 13.14 -8.44
C ILE A 92 6.74 14.03 -9.66
N GLY A 93 7.38 13.76 -10.79
CA GLY A 93 7.14 14.41 -12.09
C GLY A 93 5.76 14.12 -12.70
N GLY A 94 4.97 13.25 -12.07
CA GLY A 94 3.58 12.99 -12.46
C GLY A 94 3.40 11.84 -13.45
N ARG A 95 4.47 11.15 -13.87
CA ARG A 95 4.39 9.98 -14.73
C ARG A 95 3.71 8.84 -13.97
N ARG A 96 2.60 8.36 -14.52
CA ARG A 96 1.79 7.25 -13.98
C ARG A 96 1.14 6.50 -15.14
N PRO A 97 0.83 5.20 -14.99
CA PRO A 97 0.00 4.50 -15.95
C PRO A 97 -1.35 5.20 -16.13
N SER A 98 -1.93 5.05 -17.31
CA SER A 98 -3.31 5.45 -17.61
C SER A 98 -4.32 4.58 -16.86
N LEU A 99 -5.56 5.07 -16.75
CA LEU A 99 -6.64 4.32 -16.09
C LEU A 99 -6.94 2.99 -16.81
N GLU A 100 -6.78 2.95 -18.13
CA GLU A 100 -6.98 1.75 -18.94
C GLU A 100 -5.90 0.71 -18.66
N GLU A 101 -4.63 1.12 -18.64
CA GLU A 101 -3.50 0.26 -18.29
C GLU A 101 -3.64 -0.30 -16.87
N GLU A 102 -4.16 0.50 -15.93
CA GLU A 102 -4.39 0.08 -14.54
C GLU A 102 -5.54 -0.91 -14.41
N SER A 103 -6.64 -0.65 -15.12
CA SER A 103 -7.76 -1.59 -15.14
C SER A 103 -7.34 -2.93 -15.72
N ALA A 104 -6.60 -2.92 -16.83
CA ALA A 104 -6.07 -4.14 -17.46
C ALA A 104 -5.03 -4.84 -16.57
N ARG A 105 -4.18 -4.08 -15.86
CA ARG A 105 -3.24 -4.64 -14.87
C ARG A 105 -3.95 -5.30 -13.70
N TRP A 106 -5.04 -4.70 -13.23
CA TRP A 106 -5.86 -5.28 -12.17
C TRP A 106 -6.44 -6.63 -12.60
N ASP A 107 -6.96 -6.73 -13.83
CA ASP A 107 -7.62 -7.95 -14.32
C ASP A 107 -6.64 -9.11 -14.56
N ARG A 108 -5.38 -8.82 -14.90
CA ARG A 108 -4.35 -9.85 -15.12
C ARG A 108 -3.58 -10.26 -13.87
N ALA A 109 -3.57 -9.43 -12.83
CA ALA A 109 -2.80 -9.69 -11.62
C ALA A 109 -3.51 -10.73 -10.75
N GLN A 110 -2.75 -11.58 -10.05
CA GLN A 110 -3.34 -12.53 -9.09
C GLN A 110 -4.00 -11.76 -7.94
N PRO A 111 -5.29 -11.97 -7.64
CA PRO A 111 -5.87 -11.44 -6.40
C PRO A 111 -5.28 -12.20 -5.19
N LEU A 112 -4.73 -11.46 -4.22
CA LEU A 112 -4.29 -12.05 -2.94
C LEU A 112 -5.42 -12.11 -1.91
N LEU A 113 -6.49 -11.34 -2.13
CA LEU A 113 -7.71 -11.37 -1.34
C LEU A 113 -8.88 -11.52 -2.30
N GLU A 114 -9.74 -12.49 -2.03
CA GLU A 114 -11.09 -12.48 -2.59
C GLU A 114 -11.99 -11.62 -1.73
N THR A 115 -12.88 -10.86 -2.38
CA THR A 115 -13.82 -9.96 -1.71
C THR A 115 -15.21 -10.10 -2.30
N GLU A 116 -16.20 -9.97 -1.43
CA GLU A 116 -17.61 -9.92 -1.82
C GLU A 116 -18.26 -8.63 -1.35
N GLU A 117 -19.40 -8.30 -1.94
CA GLU A 117 -20.25 -7.22 -1.47
C GLU A 117 -20.87 -7.62 -0.12
N GLY A 118 -20.56 -6.85 0.93
CA GLY A 118 -21.11 -7.01 2.26
C GLY A 118 -22.33 -6.10 2.49
N PRO A 119 -22.80 -6.04 3.75
CA PRO A 119 -23.88 -5.12 4.13
C PRO A 119 -23.56 -3.67 3.73
N ASN A 120 -24.59 -2.90 3.39
CA ASN A 120 -24.48 -1.49 3.02
C ASN A 120 -23.61 -1.21 1.77
N GLY A 121 -23.38 -2.23 0.92
CA GLY A 121 -22.56 -2.10 -0.29
C GLY A 121 -21.06 -1.99 -0.01
N LEU A 122 -20.62 -2.29 1.22
CA LEU A 122 -19.22 -2.26 1.61
C LEU A 122 -18.60 -3.64 1.42
N ARG A 123 -17.48 -3.72 0.69
CA ARG A 123 -16.79 -4.99 0.50
C ARG A 123 -16.22 -5.55 1.80
N ARG A 124 -16.22 -6.88 1.89
CA ARG A 124 -15.53 -7.63 2.95
C ARG A 124 -14.64 -8.71 2.32
N PRO A 125 -13.47 -9.01 2.92
CA PRO A 125 -12.63 -10.11 2.47
C PRO A 125 -13.34 -11.43 2.73
N ILE A 126 -13.12 -12.47 1.93
CA ILE A 126 -13.66 -13.81 2.16
C ILE A 126 -12.56 -14.86 2.28
N SER A 127 -11.48 -14.72 1.53
CA SER A 127 -10.29 -15.56 1.63
C SER A 127 -9.01 -14.74 1.42
N VAL A 128 -7.90 -15.32 1.84
CA VAL A 128 -6.53 -14.84 1.60
C VAL A 128 -5.81 -15.93 0.84
N GLU A 129 -5.17 -15.56 -0.26
CA GLU A 129 -4.39 -16.45 -1.11
C GLU A 129 -2.92 -16.07 -1.02
N GLU A 130 -2.03 -17.07 -1.01
CA GLU A 130 -0.60 -16.81 -1.17
C GLU A 130 -0.30 -16.43 -2.63
N PRO A 131 0.67 -15.53 -2.87
CA PRO A 131 1.10 -15.26 -4.23
C PRO A 131 1.80 -16.49 -4.84
N THR A 132 1.31 -16.98 -5.99
CA THR A 132 1.82 -18.18 -6.67
C THR A 132 2.04 -17.95 -8.15
N GLY A 133 3.09 -18.57 -8.73
CA GLY A 133 3.26 -18.85 -10.17
C GLY A 133 3.24 -17.68 -11.19
N LEU A 134 2.78 -16.50 -10.78
CA LEU A 134 2.58 -15.29 -11.55
C LEU A 134 3.62 -14.25 -11.15
N THR A 135 3.90 -13.30 -12.05
CA THR A 135 4.89 -12.25 -11.81
C THR A 135 4.31 -11.01 -11.14
N GLU A 136 2.99 -10.83 -11.18
CA GLU A 136 2.27 -9.71 -10.57
C GLU A 136 1.03 -10.19 -9.79
N ALA A 137 0.81 -9.58 -8.64
CA ALA A 137 -0.35 -9.81 -7.78
C ALA A 137 -0.97 -8.47 -7.34
N VAL A 138 -2.23 -8.50 -6.94
CA VAL A 138 -2.96 -7.36 -6.39
C VAL A 138 -3.53 -7.70 -5.01
N LEU A 139 -3.17 -6.88 -4.03
CA LEU A 139 -3.70 -6.92 -2.68
C LEU A 139 -4.71 -5.79 -2.53
N GLU A 140 -5.99 -6.14 -2.59
CA GLU A 140 -7.08 -5.18 -2.35
C GLU A 140 -7.08 -4.73 -0.88
N ILE A 141 -7.52 -3.49 -0.65
CA ILE A 141 -7.83 -2.91 0.66
C ILE A 141 -9.18 -2.16 0.59
N PRO A 142 -9.78 -1.79 1.73
CA PRO A 142 -10.95 -0.92 1.72
C PRO A 142 -10.68 0.39 0.96
N PHE A 143 -11.61 0.78 0.10
CA PHE A 143 -11.50 2.07 -0.59
C PHE A 143 -11.57 3.25 0.40
N ASP A 144 -12.50 3.19 1.35
CA ASP A 144 -12.66 4.17 2.43
C ASP A 144 -12.74 3.45 3.79
N LEU A 145 -11.61 3.42 4.49
CA LEU A 145 -11.51 2.79 5.79
C LEU A 145 -12.38 3.48 6.85
N ALA A 146 -12.58 4.80 6.76
CA ALA A 146 -13.37 5.51 7.77
C ALA A 146 -14.85 5.12 7.67
N VAL A 147 -15.39 5.11 6.45
CA VAL A 147 -16.76 4.65 6.17
C VAL A 147 -16.94 3.20 6.58
N LEU A 148 -15.95 2.33 6.30
CA LEU A 148 -15.99 0.94 6.73
C LEU A 148 -16.03 0.81 8.26
N MET A 149 -15.16 1.52 8.98
CA MET A 149 -15.12 1.46 10.44
C MET A 149 -16.37 2.07 11.09
N GLU A 150 -17.06 2.99 10.43
CA GLU A 150 -18.31 3.59 10.91
C GLU A 150 -19.50 2.62 10.77
N HIS A 151 -19.62 1.94 9.62
CA HIS A 151 -20.80 1.13 9.29
C HIS A 151 -20.63 -0.37 9.53
N ASP A 152 -19.40 -0.90 9.46
CA ASP A 152 -19.09 -2.31 9.69
C ASP A 152 -17.69 -2.51 10.31
N PRO A 153 -17.53 -2.21 11.61
CA PRO A 153 -16.27 -2.40 12.33
C PRO A 153 -15.78 -3.85 12.35
N GLU A 154 -16.70 -4.82 12.26
CA GLU A 154 -16.34 -6.24 12.24
C GLU A 154 -15.63 -6.59 10.93
N SER A 155 -16.18 -6.17 9.78
CA SER A 155 -15.47 -6.29 8.51
C SER A 155 -14.17 -5.48 8.52
N GLY A 156 -14.10 -4.34 9.20
CA GLY A 156 -12.86 -3.60 9.44
C GLY A 156 -11.74 -4.44 10.08
N ARG A 157 -12.08 -5.23 11.11
CA ARG A 157 -11.14 -6.17 11.74
C ARG A 157 -10.76 -7.31 10.80
N ARG A 158 -11.72 -7.86 10.05
CA ARG A 158 -11.45 -8.92 9.06
C ARG A 158 -10.49 -8.44 7.96
N TRP A 159 -10.67 -7.22 7.47
CA TRP A 159 -9.75 -6.57 6.54
C TRP A 159 -8.35 -6.41 7.12
N ARG A 160 -8.22 -6.00 8.39
CA ARG A 160 -6.93 -5.87 9.07
C ARG A 160 -6.16 -7.19 9.09
N HIS A 161 -6.82 -8.28 9.49
CA HIS A 161 -6.20 -9.60 9.54
C HIS A 161 -5.88 -10.11 8.14
N ALA A 162 -6.81 -10.00 7.18
CA ALA A 162 -6.59 -10.48 5.82
C ALA A 162 -5.41 -9.78 5.13
N VAL A 163 -5.31 -8.46 5.27
CA VAL A 163 -4.20 -7.67 4.70
C VAL A 163 -2.88 -7.95 5.42
N ARG A 164 -2.92 -8.20 6.74
CA ARG A 164 -1.75 -8.66 7.51
C ARG A 164 -1.23 -9.97 6.97
N ASP A 165 -2.09 -10.97 6.82
CA ASP A 165 -1.70 -12.31 6.41
C ASP A 165 -1.15 -12.29 4.98
N ALA A 166 -1.83 -11.58 4.05
CA ALA A 166 -1.37 -11.44 2.68
C ALA A 166 -0.02 -10.73 2.55
N PHE A 167 0.19 -9.59 3.24
CA PHE A 167 1.47 -8.89 3.18
C PHE A 167 2.60 -9.71 3.79
N ARG A 168 2.35 -10.41 4.90
CA ARG A 168 3.37 -11.24 5.54
C ARG A 168 3.76 -12.41 4.64
N ALA A 169 2.79 -13.16 4.12
CA ALA A 169 3.06 -14.24 3.18
C ALA A 169 3.83 -13.75 1.95
N ALA A 170 3.42 -12.62 1.36
CA ALA A 170 4.12 -12.03 0.22
C ALA A 170 5.58 -11.65 0.56
N PHE A 171 5.80 -10.94 1.67
CA PHE A 171 7.16 -10.53 2.07
C PHE A 171 8.04 -11.71 2.47
N ASP A 172 7.50 -12.74 3.10
CA ASP A 172 8.22 -13.97 3.44
C ASP A 172 8.66 -14.73 2.17
N LEU A 173 7.86 -14.64 1.10
CA LEU A 173 8.18 -15.17 -0.23
C LEU A 173 9.04 -14.23 -1.10
N GLY A 174 9.49 -13.10 -0.56
CA GLY A 174 10.34 -12.13 -1.26
C GLY A 174 9.62 -11.25 -2.29
N TRP A 175 8.28 -11.24 -2.30
CA TRP A 175 7.52 -10.31 -3.13
C TRP A 175 7.68 -8.88 -2.62
N THR A 176 7.64 -7.92 -3.55
CA THR A 176 7.81 -6.50 -3.22
C THR A 176 6.63 -5.68 -3.69
N VAL A 177 6.29 -4.61 -2.95
CA VAL A 177 5.28 -3.66 -3.40
C VAL A 177 5.83 -2.87 -4.58
N ASP A 178 5.11 -2.91 -5.70
CA ASP A 178 5.46 -2.21 -6.92
C ASP A 178 4.64 -0.94 -7.16
N ASP A 179 3.34 -0.93 -6.87
CA ASP A 179 2.52 0.29 -7.06
C ASP A 179 1.25 0.27 -6.23
N PHE A 180 0.45 1.33 -6.32
CA PHE A 180 -0.90 1.41 -5.79
C PHE A 180 -1.84 2.04 -6.82
N ALA A 181 -3.05 1.50 -6.95
CA ALA A 181 -4.06 2.02 -7.85
C ALA A 181 -5.45 2.04 -7.22
N VAL A 182 -6.27 2.94 -7.76
CA VAL A 182 -7.72 2.93 -7.56
C VAL A 182 -8.34 2.74 -8.93
N VAL A 183 -8.99 1.60 -9.14
CA VAL A 183 -9.66 1.26 -10.40
C VAL A 183 -11.17 1.33 -10.25
N ARG A 184 -11.89 1.48 -11.35
CA ARG A 184 -13.36 1.36 -11.36
C ARG A 184 -13.77 -0.01 -11.89
N LYS A 185 -14.49 -0.80 -11.10
CA LYS A 185 -15.03 -2.11 -11.49
C LYS A 185 -16.52 -2.13 -11.20
N GLN A 186 -17.36 -2.42 -12.19
CA GLN A 186 -18.82 -2.54 -12.04
C GLN A 186 -19.45 -1.35 -11.28
N HIS A 187 -19.03 -0.12 -11.60
CA HIS A 187 -19.42 1.16 -10.97
C HIS A 187 -18.82 1.48 -9.59
N GLU A 188 -18.13 0.54 -8.96
CA GLU A 188 -17.44 0.67 -7.68
C GLU A 188 -15.98 1.11 -7.86
N ARG A 189 -15.42 1.83 -6.88
CA ARG A 189 -13.98 2.10 -6.79
C ARG A 189 -13.30 1.04 -5.93
N ARG A 190 -12.32 0.33 -6.49
CA ARG A 190 -11.51 -0.67 -5.79
C ARG A 190 -10.09 -0.16 -5.65
N ALA A 191 -9.49 -0.36 -4.47
CA ALA A 191 -8.18 0.16 -4.13
C ALA A 191 -7.25 -1.00 -3.78
N GLY A 192 -6.01 -0.98 -4.28
CA GLY A 192 -5.09 -2.08 -4.03
C GLY A 192 -3.64 -1.78 -4.33
N TYR A 193 -2.78 -2.55 -3.66
CA TYR A 193 -1.34 -2.58 -3.92
C TYR A 193 -1.07 -3.59 -5.02
N PHE A 194 -0.24 -3.21 -5.99
CA PHE A 194 0.38 -4.16 -6.89
C PHE A 194 1.68 -4.66 -6.27
N LEU A 195 1.86 -5.97 -6.27
CA LEU A 195 3.08 -6.64 -5.82
C LEU A 195 3.73 -7.35 -7.02
N ARG A 196 5.06 -7.49 -6.96
CA ARG A 196 5.84 -8.23 -7.94
C ARG A 196 6.62 -9.35 -7.28
N ALA A 197 6.69 -10.48 -7.99
CA ALA A 197 7.53 -11.60 -7.62
C ALA A 197 9.00 -11.17 -7.54
N PRO A 198 9.82 -11.83 -6.70
CA PRO A 198 11.25 -11.59 -6.71
C PRO A 198 11.80 -11.88 -8.12
N THR A 199 12.60 -10.97 -8.66
CA THR A 199 13.40 -11.28 -9.84
C THR A 199 14.37 -12.39 -9.46
N SER A 200 14.23 -13.56 -10.07
CA SER A 200 15.22 -14.63 -9.98
C SER A 200 16.52 -14.15 -10.63
N SER A 201 17.40 -13.51 -9.84
CA SER A 201 18.81 -13.49 -10.19
C SER A 201 19.34 -14.91 -9.99
N PRO A 202 19.95 -15.56 -11.00
CA PRO A 202 20.72 -16.76 -10.71
C PRO A 202 21.79 -16.40 -9.67
N PRO A 203 22.12 -17.31 -8.73
CA PRO A 203 23.25 -17.09 -7.83
C PRO A 203 24.47 -16.81 -8.70
N VAL A 204 25.08 -15.64 -8.51
CA VAL A 204 26.43 -15.36 -9.03
C VAL A 204 27.31 -16.45 -8.44
N PRO A 205 27.95 -17.32 -9.25
CA PRO A 205 28.90 -18.28 -8.71
C PRO A 205 29.95 -17.46 -7.97
N ALA A 206 30.19 -17.82 -6.70
CA ALA A 206 31.31 -17.29 -5.96
C ALA A 206 32.57 -17.70 -6.73
N ASP A 207 33.13 -16.77 -7.50
CA ASP A 207 34.47 -16.91 -8.02
C ASP A 207 35.40 -17.00 -6.82
N GLY A 208 35.78 -18.24 -6.50
CA GLY A 208 36.82 -18.53 -5.55
C GLY A 208 38.15 -18.07 -6.13
N ASN A 209 38.81 -17.17 -5.40
CA ASN A 209 40.26 -17.16 -5.27
C ASN A 209 40.63 -16.64 -3.88
#